data_AF-A0A7W2U0G4-F1
#
_entry.id   AF-A0A7W2U0G4-F1
#
_cell.length_a   1.000
_cell.length_b   1.000
_cell.length_c   1.000
_cell.angle_alpha   90.00
_cell.angle_beta   90.00
_cell.angle_gamma   90.00
#
_symmetry.space_group_name_H-M   'P 1'
#
loop_
_entity.id
_entity.type
_entity.pdbx_description
1 polymer ?
#
loop_
_entity_poly.entity_id
_entity_poly.type
_entity_poly.pdbx_seq_one_letter_code
_entity_poly.pdbx_strand_id
1 'polypeptide(L)'
;MSFFKSLCLAIFATIFLTYVLGVSFIELLDVDIYMGEQVIEPLKAISVSALVVVLLVLVAFAIAMSVFGSIIFVAMLVLGGGAMLLVGVFWPVFLIAGVIWLLARDKRPVHC
;
A
#
# COMPACT_ATOMS: atom_id res chain seq x y z
N MET A 1 -29.04 5.98 9.49
CA MET A 1 -28.65 6.68 8.24
C MET A 1 -27.94 5.68 7.36
N SER A 2 -28.44 5.41 6.15
CA SER A 2 -27.78 4.45 5.25
C SER A 2 -26.45 5.05 4.76
N PHE A 3 -25.36 4.29 4.91
CA PHE A 3 -24.01 4.63 4.45
C PHE A 3 -24.00 5.19 3.01
N PHE A 4 -24.85 4.63 2.14
CA PHE A 4 -24.98 5.06 0.75
C PHE A 4 -25.47 6.51 0.59
N LYS A 5 -26.37 6.98 1.47
CA LYS A 5 -26.86 8.36 1.46
C LYS A 5 -25.77 9.36 1.86
N SER A 6 -24.96 9.00 2.86
CA SER A 6 -23.82 9.81 3.28
C SER A 6 -22.71 9.84 2.24
N LEU A 7 -22.46 8.71 1.57
CA LEU A 7 -21.44 8.59 0.53
C LEU A 7 -21.76 9.48 -0.69
N CYS A 8 -22.99 9.41 -1.22
CA CYS A 8 -23.39 10.28 -2.33
C CYS A 8 -23.30 11.76 -1.97
N LEU A 9 -23.70 12.14 -0.76
CA LEU A 9 -23.64 13.53 -0.32
C LEU A 9 -22.19 14.02 -0.17
N ALA A 10 -21.28 13.16 0.32
CA ALA A 10 -19.86 13.47 0.41
C ALA A 10 -19.20 13.63 -0.98
N ILE A 11 -19.53 12.76 -1.94
CA ILE A 11 -19.02 12.87 -3.32
C ILE A 11 -19.53 14.17 -3.96
N PHE A 12 -20.81 14.51 -3.80
CA PHE A 12 -21.37 15.74 -4.35
C PHE A 12 -20.76 17.00 -3.70
N ALA A 13 -20.59 16.98 -2.38
CA ALA A 13 -19.97 18.08 -1.64
C ALA A 13 -18.51 18.30 -2.04
N THR A 14 -17.73 17.22 -2.24
CA THR A 14 -16.33 17.33 -2.64
C THR A 14 -16.16 17.84 -4.07
N ILE A 15 -17.00 17.42 -5.01
CA ILE A 15 -17.00 17.96 -6.38
C ILE A 15 -17.40 19.45 -6.37
N PHE A 16 -18.47 19.79 -5.66
CA PHE A 16 -18.94 21.17 -5.54
C PHE A 16 -17.89 22.07 -4.89
N LEU A 17 -17.28 21.62 -3.79
CA LEU A 17 -16.24 22.37 -3.09
C LEU A 17 -15.00 22.53 -3.96
N THR A 18 -14.56 21.48 -4.67
CA THR A 18 -13.40 21.56 -5.57
C THR A 18 -13.63 22.55 -6.70
N TYR A 19 -14.86 22.62 -7.24
CA TYR A 19 -15.21 23.58 -8.29
C TYR A 19 -15.25 25.02 -7.76
N VAL A 20 -16.02 25.28 -6.70
CA VAL A 20 -16.18 26.63 -6.15
C VAL A 20 -14.85 27.16 -5.63
N LEU A 21 -14.12 26.35 -4.86
CA LEU A 21 -12.81 26.73 -4.33
C LEU A 21 -11.80 26.89 -5.47
N GLY A 22 -11.80 25.99 -6.45
CA GLY A 22 -10.90 26.05 -7.61
C GLY A 22 -11.07 27.33 -8.43
N VAL A 23 -12.31 27.73 -8.73
CA VAL A 23 -12.61 28.98 -9.45
C VAL A 23 -12.24 30.20 -8.60
N SER A 24 -12.57 30.21 -7.29
CA SER A 24 -12.22 31.31 -6.40
C SER A 24 -10.70 31.50 -6.25
N PHE A 25 -9.91 30.42 -6.24
CA PHE A 25 -8.45 30.52 -6.19
C PHE A 25 -7.84 31.04 -7.50
N ILE A 26 -8.40 30.67 -8.65
CA ILE A 26 -7.95 31.18 -9.96
C ILE A 26 -8.23 32.68 -10.06
N GLU A 27 -9.40 33.13 -9.61
CA GLU A 27 -9.80 34.54 -9.59
C GLU A 27 -9.00 35.35 -8.55
N LEU A 28 -8.71 34.78 -7.37
CA LEU A 28 -7.93 35.45 -6.32
C LEU A 28 -6.42 35.52 -6.63
N LEU A 29 -5.90 34.58 -7.43
CA LEU A 29 -4.51 34.59 -7.89
C LEU A 29 -4.31 35.41 -9.18
N ASP A 30 -5.38 35.99 -9.75
CA ASP A 30 -5.33 36.78 -11.00
C ASP A 30 -4.60 36.03 -12.14
N VAL A 31 -4.73 34.70 -12.17
CA VAL A 31 -4.11 33.85 -13.19
C VAL A 31 -5.10 33.64 -14.32
N ASP A 32 -5.18 34.61 -15.21
CA ASP A 32 -5.88 34.43 -16.49
C ASP A 32 -5.04 33.56 -17.43
N ILE A 33 -5.51 32.34 -17.69
CA ILE A 33 -4.88 31.42 -18.65
C ILE A 33 -5.36 31.80 -20.05
N TYR A 34 -4.67 32.75 -20.68
CA TYR A 34 -4.85 33.12 -22.08
C TYR A 34 -4.08 32.16 -23.01
N MET A 35 -4.78 31.53 -23.97
CA MET A 35 -4.16 30.91 -25.15
C MET A 35 -4.44 31.80 -26.35
N GLY A 36 -3.53 32.74 -26.63
CA GLY A 36 -3.71 33.73 -27.71
C GLY A 36 -4.66 34.86 -27.32
N GLU A 37 -5.56 35.25 -28.23
CA GLU A 37 -6.50 36.39 -28.08
C GLU A 37 -7.89 36.00 -27.55
N GLN A 38 -8.05 34.81 -26.95
CA GLN A 38 -9.34 34.28 -26.50
C GLN A 38 -9.27 33.77 -25.07
N VAL A 39 -10.25 34.16 -24.25
CA VAL A 39 -10.44 33.64 -22.89
C VAL A 39 -10.84 32.17 -23.03
N ILE A 40 -9.95 31.25 -22.68
CA ILE A 40 -10.25 29.82 -22.72
C ILE A 40 -11.22 29.53 -21.57
N GLU A 41 -12.33 28.84 -21.86
CA GLU A 41 -13.24 28.41 -20.80
C GLU A 41 -12.45 27.69 -19.69
N PRO A 42 -12.59 28.13 -18.43
CA PRO A 42 -11.78 27.63 -17.30
C PRO A 42 -11.84 26.10 -17.18
N LEU A 43 -12.94 25.49 -17.62
CA LEU A 43 -13.13 24.04 -17.62
C LEU A 43 -12.13 23.28 -18.53
N LYS A 44 -11.72 23.86 -19.66
CA LYS A 44 -10.80 23.23 -20.61
C LYS A 44 -9.35 23.30 -20.15
N ALA A 45 -8.96 24.40 -19.50
CA ALA A 45 -7.64 24.52 -18.89
C ALA A 45 -7.49 23.63 -17.64
N ILE A 46 -8.53 23.57 -16.80
CA ILE A 46 -8.57 22.70 -15.61
C ILE A 46 -8.53 21.23 -16.00
N SER A 47 -9.21 20.81 -17.08
CA SER A 47 -9.24 19.38 -17.46
C SER A 47 -7.88 18.83 -17.92
N VAL A 48 -7.09 19.62 -18.67
CA VAL A 48 -5.74 19.22 -19.08
C VAL A 48 -4.79 19.20 -17.89
N SER A 49 -4.86 20.22 -17.01
CA SER A 49 -4.05 20.27 -15.79
C SER A 49 -4.40 19.12 -14.82
N ALA A 50 -5.69 18.82 -14.65
CA ALA A 50 -6.15 17.70 -13.84
C ALA A 50 -5.65 16.34 -14.35
N LEU A 51 -5.64 16.13 -15.68
CA LEU A 51 -5.09 14.91 -16.28
C LEU A 51 -3.60 14.74 -15.93
N VAL A 52 -2.81 15.82 -16.03
CA VAL A 52 -1.38 15.79 -15.69
C VAL A 52 -1.18 15.50 -14.21
N VAL A 53 -1.96 16.13 -13.32
CA VAL A 53 -1.89 15.89 -11.88
C VAL A 53 -2.25 14.44 -11.54
N VAL A 54 -3.31 13.89 -12.13
CA VAL A 54 -3.68 12.47 -11.93
C VAL A 54 -2.55 11.55 -12.34
N LEU A 55 -1.91 11.81 -13.48
CA LEU A 55 -0.81 11.00 -13.97
C LEU A 55 0.42 11.07 -13.04
N LEU A 56 0.74 12.26 -12.53
CA LEU A 56 1.80 12.46 -11.53
C LEU A 56 1.49 11.73 -10.22
N VAL A 57 0.24 11.76 -9.75
CA VAL A 57 -0.20 11.05 -8.54
C VAL A 57 -0.07 9.53 -8.72
N LEU A 58 -0.45 9.00 -9.88
CA LEU A 58 -0.28 7.56 -10.19
C LEU A 58 1.19 7.14 -10.19
N VAL A 59 2.07 7.96 -10.76
CA VAL A 59 3.52 7.72 -10.73
C VAL A 59 4.04 7.74 -9.30
N ALA A 60 3.67 8.74 -8.50
CA ALA A 60 4.07 8.83 -7.11
C ALA A 60 3.55 7.62 -6.29
N PHE A 61 2.32 7.19 -6.52
CA PHE A 61 1.73 6.02 -5.86
C PHE A 61 2.45 4.72 -6.25
N ALA A 62 2.81 4.55 -7.53
CA ALA A 62 3.59 3.41 -8.00
C ALA A 62 4.97 3.37 -7.34
N ILE A 63 5.66 4.50 -7.23
CA ILE A 63 6.95 4.61 -6.54
C ILE A 63 6.78 4.26 -5.06
N ALA A 64 5.79 4.83 -4.38
CA ALA A 64 5.52 4.55 -2.98
C ALA A 64 5.26 3.05 -2.74
N MET A 65 4.35 2.44 -3.51
CA MET A 65 4.08 0.99 -3.43
C MET A 65 5.32 0.14 -3.73
N SER A 66 6.17 0.56 -4.67
CA SER A 66 7.43 -0.13 -4.97
C SER A 66 8.39 -0.13 -3.77
N VAL A 67 8.56 1.02 -3.12
CA VAL A 67 9.43 1.14 -1.94
C VAL A 67 8.88 0.30 -0.78
N PHE A 68 7.58 0.41 -0.46
CA PHE A 68 6.97 -0.40 0.59
C PHE A 68 7.06 -1.90 0.30
N GLY A 69 6.82 -2.31 -0.96
CA GLY A 69 6.96 -3.71 -1.38
C GLY A 69 8.38 -4.24 -1.18
N SER A 70 9.39 -3.44 -1.52
CA SER A 70 10.80 -3.84 -1.33
C SER A 70 11.18 -4.02 0.14
N ILE A 71 10.69 -3.16 1.04
CA ILE A 71 10.95 -3.26 2.47
C ILE A 71 10.35 -4.55 3.05
N ILE A 72 9.08 -4.83 2.71
CA ILE A 72 8.39 -6.05 3.15
C ILE A 72 9.10 -7.29 2.59
N PHE A 73 9.50 -7.24 1.32
CA PHE A 73 10.22 -8.34 0.67
C PHE A 73 11.55 -8.66 1.37
N VAL A 74 12.36 -7.64 1.67
CA VAL A 74 13.61 -7.80 2.41
C VAL A 74 13.35 -8.35 3.81
N ALA A 75 12.35 -7.84 4.53
CA ALA A 75 11.99 -8.33 5.86
C ALA A 75 11.59 -9.81 5.83
N MET A 76 10.76 -10.22 4.87
CA MET A 76 10.37 -11.63 4.69
C MET A 76 11.55 -12.51 4.32
N LEU A 77 12.48 -12.01 3.52
CA LEU A 77 13.66 -12.75 3.09
C LEU A 77 14.62 -12.99 4.27
N VAL A 78 14.82 -11.98 5.13
CA VAL A 78 15.63 -12.10 6.35
C VAL A 78 14.97 -13.04 7.35
N LEU A 79 13.67 -12.88 7.61
CA LEU A 79 12.94 -13.73 8.56
C LEU A 79 12.83 -15.17 8.06
N GLY A 80 12.47 -15.37 6.80
CA GLY A 80 12.37 -16.68 6.16
C GLY A 80 13.72 -17.38 6.06
N GLY A 81 14.77 -16.66 5.64
CA GLY A 81 16.13 -17.16 5.61
C GLY A 81 16.65 -17.52 7.00
N GLY A 82 16.41 -16.67 8.00
CA GLY A 82 16.73 -16.95 9.40
C GLY A 82 16.01 -18.18 9.94
N ALA A 83 14.73 -18.36 9.63
CA ALA A 83 13.98 -19.55 10.01
C ALA A 83 14.55 -20.83 9.36
N MET A 84 14.91 -20.80 8.08
CA MET A 84 15.54 -21.93 7.39
C MET A 84 16.91 -22.29 8.01
N LEU A 85 17.70 -21.29 8.39
CA LEU A 85 18.97 -21.52 9.09
C LEU A 85 18.76 -22.16 10.47
N LEU A 86 17.79 -21.67 11.24
CA LEU A 86 17.47 -22.25 12.56
C LEU A 86 16.99 -23.69 12.42
N VAL A 87 16.08 -23.97 11.48
CA VAL A 87 15.62 -25.34 11.20
C VAL A 87 16.79 -26.23 10.78
N GLY A 88 17.67 -25.74 9.90
CA GLY A 88 18.86 -26.49 9.45
C GLY A 88 19.83 -26.81 10.57
N VAL A 89 20.11 -25.85 11.47
CA VAL A 89 21.05 -26.02 12.58
C VAL A 89 20.46 -26.86 13.71
N PHE A 90 19.16 -26.76 13.99
CA PHE A 90 18.51 -27.52 15.06
C PHE A 90 18.06 -28.92 14.64
N TRP A 91 18.00 -29.23 13.34
CA TRP A 91 17.64 -30.56 12.84
C TRP A 91 18.42 -31.73 13.48
N PRO A 92 19.75 -31.65 13.69
CA PRO A 92 20.52 -32.73 14.33
C PRO A 92 20.08 -32.97 15.78
N VAL A 93 19.67 -31.91 16.50
CA VAL A 93 19.22 -32.00 17.89
C VAL A 93 17.90 -32.77 17.99
N PHE A 94 16.94 -32.47 17.10
CA PHE A 94 15.68 -33.21 17.01
C PHE A 94 15.89 -34.67 16.62
N LEU A 95 16.82 -34.95 15.69
CA LEU A 95 17.19 -36.31 15.30
C LEU A 95 17.78 -37.09 16.48
N ILE A 96 18.76 -36.51 17.19
CA ILE A 96 19.39 -37.16 18.34
C ILE A 96 18.37 -37.41 19.47
N ALA A 97 17.52 -36.43 19.78
CA ALA A 97 16.46 -36.61 20.77
C ALA A 97 15.48 -37.72 20.37
N GLY A 98 15.12 -37.81 19.08
CA GLY A 98 14.29 -38.88 18.55
C GLY A 98 14.95 -40.26 18.67
N VAL A 99 16.24 -40.37 18.35
CA VAL A 99 17.01 -41.62 18.50
C VAL A 99 17.11 -42.04 19.97
N ILE A 100 17.41 -41.13 20.88
CA ILE A 100 17.44 -41.40 22.34
C ILE A 100 16.07 -41.86 22.82
N TRP A 101 14.99 -41.20 22.40
CA TRP A 101 13.63 -41.59 22.77
C TRP A 101 13.26 -42.97 22.22
N LEU A 102 13.62 -43.27 20.96
CA LEU A 102 13.35 -44.56 20.33
C LEU A 102 14.10 -45.70 21.04
N LEU A 103 15.37 -45.48 21.39
CA LEU A 103 16.20 -46.44 22.14
C LEU A 103 15.74 -46.59 23.61
N ALA A 104 15.26 -45.52 24.24
CA ALA A 104 14.76 -45.55 25.62
C ALA A 104 13.35 -46.19 25.74
N ARG A 105 12.55 -46.17 24.66
CA ARG A 105 11.19 -46.74 24.64
C ARG A 105 11.17 -48.26 24.84
N ASP A 106 12.26 -48.94 24.49
CA ASP A 106 12.39 -50.40 24.57
C ASP A 106 12.67 -50.89 26.01
N LYS A 107 13.14 -50.01 26.90
CA LYS A 107 13.40 -50.36 28.31
C LYS A 107 12.21 -50.07 29.23
N ARG A 108 11.01 -50.54 28.88
CA ARG A 108 9.98 -50.76 29.92
C ARG A 108 10.32 -52.09 30.60
N PRO A 109 10.83 -52.11 31.85
CA PRO A 109 10.92 -53.35 32.59
C PRO A 109 9.49 -53.86 32.82
N VAL A 110 9.14 -54.93 32.13
CA VAL A 110 8.03 -55.80 32.50
C VAL A 110 8.44 -56.44 33.83
N HIS A 111 8.09 -55.81 34.94
CA HIS A 111 8.11 -56.47 36.24
C HIS A 111 6.75 -57.12 36.44
N CYS A 112 6.76 -58.45 36.38
CA CYS A 112 5.74 -59.37 36.88
C CYS A 112 5.36 -59.06 38.33
#